data_AF-A0A920UEB3-F1
#
_entry.id   AF-A0A920UEB3-F1
#
_cell.length_a   1.000
_cell.length_b   1.000
_cell.length_c   1.000
_cell.angle_alpha   90.00
_cell.angle_beta   90.00
_cell.angle_gamma   90.00
#
_symmetry.space_group_name_H-M   'P 1'
#
loop_
_entity.id
_entity.type
_entity.pdbx_description
1 polymer ?
#
loop_
_entity_poly.entity_id
_entity_poly.type
_entity_poly.pdbx_seq_one_letter_code
_entity_poly.pdbx_strand_id
1 'polypeptide(L)'
;MSRIKTQIPEWNPDRFFGCTLTLAGYGYPYIVPSVPKLPVEFSSPLECDLWWNEVDEEDGRLYMANHLNSERGHRIADVNSCAENMAYAVKQIENEMRKLRCLGSYYRLDLKELSEKYTSQMSSIN
;
A
#
# COMPACT_ATOMS: atom_id res chain seq x y z
N MET A 1 5.31 -8.65 -29.82
CA MET A 1 4.08 -8.58 -28.99
C MET A 1 3.87 -9.92 -28.32
N SER A 2 4.36 -10.10 -27.08
CA SER A 2 4.04 -11.29 -26.29
C SER A 2 2.58 -11.21 -25.86
N ARG A 3 1.81 -12.27 -26.12
CA ARG A 3 0.44 -12.38 -25.65
C ARG A 3 0.46 -12.38 -24.13
N ILE A 4 -0.21 -11.42 -23.50
CA ILE A 4 -0.57 -11.51 -22.09
C ILE A 4 -1.44 -12.75 -21.98
N LYS A 5 -0.90 -13.83 -21.41
CA LYS A 5 -1.70 -14.99 -21.02
C LYS A 5 -2.65 -14.47 -19.96
N THR A 6 -3.95 -14.48 -20.24
CA THR A 6 -4.95 -14.17 -19.23
C THR A 6 -4.81 -15.20 -18.12
N GLN A 7 -4.16 -14.81 -17.02
CA GLN A 7 -4.08 -15.63 -15.82
C GLN A 7 -5.45 -15.60 -15.17
N ILE A 8 -6.03 -16.78 -14.96
CA ILE A 8 -7.25 -16.92 -14.18
C ILE A 8 -6.82 -16.79 -12.71
N PRO A 9 -7.42 -15.89 -11.92
CA PRO A 9 -7.14 -15.82 -10.49
C PRO A 9 -7.46 -17.16 -9.82
N GLU A 10 -6.51 -17.70 -9.06
CA GLU A 10 -6.69 -18.92 -8.28
C GLU A 10 -6.53 -18.61 -6.80
N TRP A 11 -7.35 -19.26 -5.97
CA TRP A 11 -7.21 -19.15 -4.52
C TRP A 11 -5.94 -19.85 -4.06
N ASN A 12 -5.17 -19.19 -3.19
CA ASN A 12 -3.99 -19.79 -2.57
C ASN A 12 -4.31 -20.21 -1.12
N PRO A 13 -4.53 -21.51 -0.85
CA PRO A 13 -4.90 -21.98 0.48
C PRO A 13 -3.79 -21.80 1.52
N ASP A 14 -2.53 -21.69 1.09
CA ASP A 14 -1.38 -21.52 1.98
C ASP A 14 -1.19 -20.06 2.41
N ARG A 15 -1.90 -19.11 1.79
CA ARG A 15 -1.85 -17.67 2.10
C ARG A 15 -3.15 -17.21 2.78
N PHE A 16 -3.36 -17.69 4.00
CA PHE A 16 -4.60 -17.47 4.75
C PHE A 16 -4.76 -16.05 5.30
N PHE A 17 -3.64 -15.36 5.61
CA PHE A 17 -3.68 -14.04 6.24
C PHE A 17 -3.32 -12.95 5.23
N GLY A 18 -4.16 -11.93 5.15
CA GLY A 18 -3.90 -10.70 4.40
C GLY A 18 -3.56 -9.54 5.32
N CYS A 19 -2.65 -8.70 4.87
CA CYS A 19 -2.34 -7.41 5.47
C CYS A 19 -2.31 -6.36 4.35
N THR A 20 -2.80 -5.16 4.64
CA THR A 20 -2.82 -4.03 3.72
C THR A 20 -2.40 -2.78 4.47
N LEU A 21 -1.51 -1.98 3.87
CA LEU A 21 -1.10 -0.70 4.42
C LEU A 21 -1.12 0.37 3.33
N THR A 22 -1.78 1.48 3.62
CA THR A 22 -1.87 2.64 2.74
C THR A 22 -0.64 3.52 2.88
N LEU A 23 -0.02 3.86 1.76
CA LEU A 23 0.87 5.01 1.67
C LEU A 23 0.01 6.26 1.45
N ALA A 24 -0.14 7.06 2.50
CA ALA A 24 -0.81 8.35 2.44
C ALA A 24 0.15 9.42 1.90
N GLY A 25 -0.35 10.29 1.04
CA GLY A 25 0.33 11.46 0.53
C GLY A 25 0.18 12.68 1.45
N TYR A 26 0.88 13.75 1.07
CA TYR A 26 0.92 14.99 1.83
C TYR A 26 -0.47 15.54 2.10
N GLY A 27 -0.81 15.80 3.37
CA GLY A 27 -2.06 16.46 3.77
C GLY A 27 -3.17 15.51 4.22
N TYR A 28 -3.07 14.20 4.00
CA TYR A 28 -4.03 13.24 4.58
C TYR A 28 -4.05 13.38 6.12
N PRO A 29 -5.17 13.08 6.81
CA PRO A 29 -6.53 12.91 6.30
C PRO A 29 -7.28 14.24 6.13
N TYR A 30 -6.57 15.37 6.15
CA TYR A 30 -7.17 16.70 6.09
C TYR A 30 -7.39 17.13 4.65
N ILE A 31 -8.41 17.97 4.47
CA ILE A 31 -8.62 18.68 3.22
C ILE A 31 -7.57 19.80 3.14
N VAL A 32 -6.69 19.74 2.15
CA VAL A 32 -5.75 20.83 1.88
C VAL A 32 -6.15 21.59 0.60
N PRO A 33 -5.90 22.91 0.52
CA PRO A 33 -6.32 23.71 -0.65
C PRO A 33 -5.65 23.27 -1.97
N SER A 34 -4.45 22.71 -1.87
CA SER A 34 -3.71 22.21 -3.03
C SER A 34 -2.69 21.16 -2.59
N VAL A 35 -2.57 20.09 -3.36
CA VAL A 35 -1.49 19.12 -3.23
C VAL A 35 -0.53 19.27 -4.41
N PRO A 36 0.78 19.44 -4.16
CA PRO A 36 1.76 19.52 -5.24
C PRO A 36 1.88 18.18 -5.95
N LYS A 37 2.20 18.25 -7.24
CA LYS A 37 2.60 17.05 -8.01
C LYS A 37 3.98 16.61 -7.52
N LEU A 38 4.05 15.48 -6.82
CA LEU A 38 5.29 14.96 -6.23
C LEU A 38 5.61 13.59 -6.81
N PRO A 39 6.89 13.30 -7.12
CA PRO A 39 7.29 12.02 -7.71
C PRO A 39 7.06 10.88 -6.70
N VAL A 40 6.58 9.76 -7.23
CA VAL A 40 6.45 8.48 -6.53
C VAL A 40 7.54 7.56 -7.05
N GLU A 41 8.44 7.16 -6.14
CA GLU A 41 9.68 6.47 -6.49
C GLU A 41 9.79 5.13 -5.79
N PHE A 42 10.41 4.18 -6.49
CA PHE A 42 10.82 2.90 -5.96
C PHE A 42 12.33 2.87 -5.82
N SER A 43 12.86 2.55 -4.63
CA SER A 43 14.29 2.29 -4.46
C SER A 43 14.70 0.89 -4.93
N SER A 44 13.74 -0.03 -5.03
CA SER A 44 13.91 -1.39 -5.56
C SER A 44 12.54 -1.97 -5.93
N PRO A 45 12.49 -3.02 -6.78
CA PRO A 45 11.24 -3.70 -7.10
C PRO A 45 10.51 -4.22 -5.86
N LEU A 46 9.18 -4.11 -5.87
CA LEU A 46 8.36 -4.70 -4.83
C LEU A 46 8.22 -6.21 -5.05
N GLU A 47 8.18 -6.94 -3.95
CA GLU A 47 7.91 -8.38 -3.90
C GLU A 47 6.54 -8.65 -3.29
N CYS A 48 5.57 -7.79 -3.60
CA CYS A 48 4.20 -7.86 -3.09
C CYS A 48 3.22 -7.22 -4.08
N ASP A 49 1.93 -7.33 -3.77
CA ASP A 49 0.89 -6.70 -4.57
C ASP A 49 0.77 -5.22 -4.21
N LEU A 50 0.60 -4.38 -5.23
CA LEU A 50 0.47 -2.93 -5.10
C LEU A 50 -0.77 -2.47 -5.88
N TRP A 51 -1.60 -1.68 -5.22
CA TRP A 51 -2.75 -1.03 -5.84
C TRP A 51 -2.56 0.48 -5.85
N TRP A 52 -2.52 1.06 -7.04
CA TRP A 52 -2.45 2.51 -7.21
C TRP A 52 -3.80 3.15 -6.93
N ASN A 53 -3.78 4.26 -6.20
CA ASN A 53 -4.98 5.05 -5.90
C ASN A 53 -4.90 6.38 -6.66
N GLU A 54 -4.41 7.45 -6.04
CA GLU A 54 -4.38 8.79 -6.62
C GLU A 54 -2.99 9.15 -7.17
N VAL A 55 -2.65 8.55 -8.31
CA VAL A 55 -1.40 8.81 -9.03
C VAL A 55 -1.64 9.06 -10.52
N ASP A 56 -0.82 9.92 -11.09
CA ASP A 56 -0.73 10.18 -12.53
C ASP A 56 0.59 9.62 -13.09
N GLU A 57 0.58 9.20 -14.36
CA GLU A 57 1.78 8.86 -15.11
C GLU A 57 2.11 9.97 -16.11
N GLU A 58 3.35 10.45 -16.11
CA GLU A 58 3.90 11.36 -17.11
C GLU A 58 5.30 10.89 -17.55
N ASP A 59 5.50 10.71 -18.86
CA ASP A 59 6.78 10.28 -19.46
C ASP A 59 7.39 9.03 -18.77
N GLY A 60 6.54 8.05 -18.42
CA GLY A 60 6.95 6.82 -17.74
C GLY A 60 7.34 7.00 -16.27
N ARG A 61 7.02 8.14 -15.66
CA ARG A 61 7.24 8.43 -14.24
C ARG A 61 5.91 8.60 -13.53
N LEU A 62 5.84 8.10 -12.30
CA LEU A 62 4.66 8.20 -11.46
C LEU A 62 4.73 9.43 -10.56
N TYR A 63 3.59 10.08 -10.40
CA TYR A 63 3.43 11.24 -9.56
C TYR A 63 2.16 11.09 -8.73
N MET A 64 2.18 11.61 -7.51
CA MET A 64 0.95 11.82 -6.78
C MET A 64 0.06 12.78 -7.59
N ALA A 65 -1.21 12.40 -7.76
CA ALA A 65 -2.16 13.22 -8.48
C ALA A 65 -2.30 14.58 -7.78
N ASN A 66 -2.12 15.66 -8.55
CA ASN A 66 -2.34 17.00 -8.02
C ASN A 66 -3.84 17.34 -8.06
N HIS A 67 -4.26 18.21 -7.15
CA HIS A 67 -5.60 18.76 -7.16
C HIS A 67 -5.58 20.22 -6.68
N LEU A 68 -6.50 21.01 -7.23
CA LEU A 68 -6.72 22.43 -6.92
C LEU A 68 -8.00 22.64 -6.10
N ASN A 69 -8.61 21.54 -5.64
CA ASN A 69 -9.91 21.51 -4.96
C ASN A 69 -9.93 20.40 -3.91
N SER A 70 -10.85 20.51 -2.96
CA SER A 70 -11.00 19.65 -1.78
C SER A 70 -11.48 18.22 -2.04
N GLU A 71 -11.46 17.75 -3.29
CA GLU A 71 -12.25 16.59 -3.74
C GLU A 71 -11.46 15.29 -3.88
N ARG A 72 -10.13 15.33 -3.79
CA ARG A 72 -9.28 14.13 -3.96
C ARG A 72 -8.58 13.77 -2.66
N GLY A 73 -8.66 12.50 -2.30
CA GLY A 73 -8.20 11.92 -1.06
C GLY A 73 -6.82 11.27 -1.20
N HIS A 74 -5.76 12.07 -1.12
CA HIS A 74 -4.38 11.87 -0.64
C HIS A 74 -3.85 10.44 -0.38
N ARG A 75 -4.31 9.39 -1.04
CA ARG A 75 -3.86 8.01 -0.89
C ARG A 75 -3.12 7.69 -2.16
N ILE A 76 -1.82 7.44 -2.03
CA ILE A 76 -0.94 7.18 -3.18
C ILE A 76 -1.15 5.74 -3.64
N ALA A 77 -1.04 4.80 -2.69
CA ALA A 77 -1.17 3.38 -2.98
C ALA A 77 -1.59 2.59 -1.74
N ASP A 78 -2.15 1.42 -1.99
CA ASP A 78 -2.29 0.35 -1.00
C ASP A 78 -1.32 -0.76 -1.33
N VAL A 79 -0.52 -1.13 -0.35
CA VAL A 79 0.43 -2.22 -0.49
C VAL A 79 -0.08 -3.40 0.31
N ASN A 80 -0.06 -4.56 -0.32
CA ASN A 80 -0.77 -5.73 0.14
C ASN A 80 0.19 -6.92 0.25
N SER A 81 0.02 -7.70 1.30
CA SER A 81 0.76 -8.93 1.50
C SER A 81 -0.17 -10.02 2.00
N CYS A 82 -0.07 -11.20 1.40
CA CYS A 82 -0.76 -12.40 1.85
C CYS A 82 0.26 -13.46 2.27
N ALA A 83 0.11 -14.07 3.45
CA ALA A 83 1.07 -15.04 3.98
C ALA A 83 0.39 -16.14 4.81
N GLU A 84 1.17 -17.16 5.18
CA GLU A 84 0.73 -18.30 6.01
C GLU A 84 0.35 -17.90 7.45
N ASN A 85 0.89 -16.79 7.96
CA ASN A 85 0.54 -16.22 9.25
C ASN A 85 0.64 -14.69 9.24
N MET A 86 -0.04 -14.05 10.18
CA MET A 86 -0.11 -12.59 10.30
C MET A 86 1.27 -11.94 10.48
N ALA A 87 2.17 -12.55 11.25
CA ALA A 87 3.50 -11.99 11.51
C ALA A 87 4.33 -11.87 10.22
N TYR A 88 4.26 -12.87 9.33
CA TYR A 88 4.92 -12.79 8.02
C TYR A 88 4.28 -11.74 7.12
N ALA A 89 2.94 -11.65 7.09
CA ALA A 89 2.26 -10.65 6.26
C ALA A 89 2.63 -9.22 6.66
N VAL A 90 2.68 -8.93 7.97
CA VAL A 90 3.10 -7.63 8.50
C VAL A 90 4.56 -7.34 8.17
N LYS A 91 5.46 -8.31 8.42
CA LYS A 91 6.89 -8.17 8.14
C LYS A 91 7.16 -7.88 6.66
N GLN A 92 6.43 -8.54 5.76
CA GLN A 92 6.55 -8.31 4.33
C GLN A 92 6.13 -6.88 3.99
N ILE A 93 4.94 -6.42 4.41
CA ILE A 93 4.51 -5.04 4.19
C ILE A 93 5.49 -4.00 4.74
N GLU A 94 6.02 -4.20 5.95
CA GLU A 94 7.00 -3.28 6.53
C GLU A 94 8.29 -3.18 5.71
N ASN A 95 8.73 -4.29 5.11
CA ASN A 95 9.88 -4.31 4.22
C ASN A 95 9.58 -3.60 2.90
N GLU A 96 8.42 -3.88 2.30
CA GLU A 96 8.01 -3.31 1.02
C GLU A 96 7.74 -1.80 1.13
N MET A 97 7.25 -1.31 2.28
CA MET A 97 6.98 0.12 2.50
C MET A 97 8.24 0.97 2.45
N ARG A 98 9.39 0.40 2.83
CA ARG A 98 10.66 1.12 2.81
C ARG A 98 11.16 1.39 1.39
N LYS A 99 10.65 0.62 0.42
CA LYS A 99 11.02 0.69 -1.00
C LYS A 99 10.23 1.73 -1.77
N LEU A 100 8.98 2.03 -1.37
CA LEU A 100 8.09 3.00 -2.01
C LEU A 100 8.12 4.34 -1.27
N ARG A 101 8.37 5.44 -1.99
CA ARG A 101 8.48 6.77 -1.37
C ARG A 101 7.86 7.87 -2.22
N CYS A 102 7.32 8.87 -1.54
CA CYS A 102 6.94 10.16 -2.09
C CYS A 102 7.22 11.22 -1.02
N LEU A 103 7.64 12.42 -1.42
CA LEU A 103 7.93 13.48 -0.45
C LEU A 103 6.68 13.81 0.38
N GLY A 104 6.82 13.86 1.71
CA GLY A 104 5.70 14.15 2.62
C GLY A 104 4.66 13.02 2.73
N SER A 105 4.90 11.86 2.12
CA SER A 105 4.09 10.67 2.34
C SER A 105 4.39 10.00 3.68
N TYR A 106 3.41 9.27 4.21
CA TYR A 106 3.51 8.55 5.47
C TYR A 106 2.57 7.36 5.51
N TYR A 107 2.81 6.47 6.47
CA TYR A 107 1.97 5.30 6.76
C TYR A 107 2.00 5.03 8.27
N ARG A 108 1.07 4.22 8.76
CA ARG A 108 1.02 3.84 10.18
C ARG A 108 2.20 2.94 10.56
N LEU A 109 2.79 3.19 11.74
CA LEU A 109 3.93 2.43 12.26
C LEU A 109 3.57 1.43 13.35
N ASP A 110 2.31 1.40 13.78
CA ASP A 110 1.80 0.55 14.86
C ASP A 110 1.15 -0.76 14.35
N LEU A 111 1.39 -1.11 13.09
CA LEU A 111 0.81 -2.29 12.44
C LEU A 111 1.16 -3.59 13.19
N LYS A 112 2.40 -3.71 13.68
CA LYS A 112 2.83 -4.86 14.48
C LYS A 112 2.03 -4.99 15.78
N GLU A 113 1.92 -3.92 16.56
CA GLU A 113 1.16 -3.90 17.82
C GLU A 113 -0.31 -4.27 17.59
N LEU A 114 -0.93 -3.69 16.55
CA LEU A 114 -2.30 -4.03 16.17
C LEU A 114 -2.44 -5.52 15.81
N SER A 115 -1.49 -6.06 15.04
CA SER A 115 -1.53 -7.45 14.60
C SER A 115 -1.47 -8.43 15.78
N GLU A 116 -0.63 -8.15 16.78
CA GLU A 116 -0.51 -8.96 18.00
C GLU A 116 -1.82 -8.90 18.81
N LYS A 117 -2.37 -7.69 18.98
CA LYS A 117 -3.65 -7.48 19.67
C LYS A 117 -4.78 -8.29 19.03
N TYR A 118 -4.98 -8.19 17.71
CA TYR A 118 -6.08 -8.89 17.04
C TYR A 118 -5.87 -10.40 16.93
N THR A 119 -4.62 -10.87 16.78
CA THR A 119 -4.32 -12.31 16.79
C THR A 119 -4.63 -12.95 18.14
N SER A 120 -4.34 -12.25 19.25
CA SER A 120 -4.69 -12.73 20.59
C SER A 120 -6.21 -12.86 20.78
N GLN A 121 -6.98 -11.89 20.26
CA GLN A 121 -8.44 -11.90 20.30
C GLN A 121 -9.04 -13.06 19.47
N MET A 122 -8.51 -13.33 18.27
CA MET A 122 -8.94 -14.49 17.48
C MET A 122 -8.68 -15.82 18.19
N SER A 123 -7.54 -15.93 18.88
CA SER A 123 -7.18 -17.14 19.61
C SER A 123 -8.07 -17.39 20.85
N SER A 124 -8.69 -16.33 21.39
CA SER A 124 -9.62 -16.43 22.53
C SER A 124 -11.07 -16.77 22.17
N ILE A 125 -11.38 -16.89 20.88
CA ILE A 125 -12.73 -17.20 20.36
C ILE A 125 -12.85 -18.67 19.92
N ASN A 126 -11.73 -19.41 19.87
CA ASN A 126 -11.66 -20.85 19.60
C ASN A 126 -11.35 -21.63 20.88
#